data_AF-A0A1B6M928-F1
#
_entry.id   AF-A0A1B6M928-F1
#
_cell.length_a   1.000
_cell.length_b   1.000
_cell.length_c   1.000
_cell.angle_alpha   90.00
_cell.angle_beta   90.00
_cell.angle_gamma   90.00
#
_symmetry.space_group_name_H-M   'P 1'
#
loop_
_entity.id
_entity.type
_entity.pdbx_description
1 polymer ?
#
loop_
_entity_poly.entity_id
_entity_poly.type
_entity_poly.pdbx_seq_one_letter_code
_entity_poly.pdbx_strand_id
1 'polypeptide(L)'
;KADVFFESLKKNDDEIARIESETRMQCKSARWREERQKLLTASNFGAVCKKLPQTSCKKFVTRLRYSQEIDAPSLKYGRENEAVAIEDLKASGMDITECGLFID
;
A
#
# COMPACT_ATOMS: atom_id res chain seq x y z
N LYS A 1 -14.11 4.96 -23.39
CA LYS A 1 -14.64 4.68 -22.02
C LYS A 1 -13.53 4.23 -21.07
N ALA A 2 -12.68 3.29 -21.47
CA ALA A 2 -11.49 2.91 -20.68
C ALA A 2 -10.43 4.03 -20.67
N ASP A 3 -10.20 4.70 -21.80
CA ASP A 3 -9.15 5.73 -21.92
C ASP A 3 -9.43 6.93 -21.01
N VAL A 4 -10.67 7.42 -20.98
CA VAL A 4 -11.12 8.48 -20.06
C VAL A 4 -10.92 8.07 -18.59
N PHE A 5 -11.11 6.79 -18.26
CA PHE A 5 -10.87 6.28 -16.92
C PHE A 5 -9.37 6.26 -16.58
N PHE A 6 -8.50 5.81 -17.49
CA PHE A 6 -7.05 5.85 -17.27
C PHE A 6 -6.52 7.27 -17.14
N GLU A 7 -7.02 8.22 -17.93
CA GLU A 7 -6.68 9.64 -17.76
C GLU A 7 -7.08 10.17 -16.38
N SER A 8 -8.24 9.74 -15.85
CA SER A 8 -8.69 10.15 -14.51
C SER A 8 -7.84 9.57 -13.35
N LEU A 9 -7.01 8.57 -13.63
CA LEU A 9 -6.12 7.96 -12.62
C LEU A 9 -4.75 8.64 -12.55
N LYS A 10 -4.35 9.33 -13.62
CA LYS A 10 -3.07 10.04 -13.66
C LYS A 10 -3.03 11.10 -12.57
N LYS A 11 -1.86 11.22 -11.96
CA LYS A 11 -1.56 12.23 -10.94
C LYS A 11 -0.31 12.96 -11.41
N ASN A 12 -0.26 14.26 -11.14
CA ASN A 12 0.98 15.00 -11.33
C ASN A 12 1.93 14.79 -10.14
N ASP A 13 3.18 15.21 -10.29
CA ASP A 13 4.23 15.02 -9.28
C ASP A 13 3.87 15.69 -7.94
N ASP A 14 3.23 16.85 -7.98
CA ASP A 14 2.79 17.59 -6.78
C ASP A 14 1.70 16.81 -6.02
N GLU A 15 0.76 16.20 -6.74
CA GLU A 15 -0.28 15.36 -6.16
C GLU A 15 0.31 14.09 -5.55
N ILE A 16 1.30 13.48 -6.22
CA ILE A 16 2.00 12.30 -5.70
C ILE A 16 2.74 12.65 -4.41
N ALA A 17 3.50 13.76 -4.40
CA ALA A 17 4.22 14.22 -3.22
C ALA A 17 3.26 14.57 -2.06
N ARG A 18 2.11 15.20 -2.37
CA ARG A 18 1.07 15.48 -1.38
C ARG A 18 0.51 14.19 -0.80
N ILE A 19 0.17 13.21 -1.63
CA ILE A 19 -0.35 11.91 -1.17
C ILE A 19 0.66 11.21 -0.27
N GLU A 20 1.94 11.19 -0.61
CA GLU A 20 2.98 10.62 0.25
C GLU A 20 2.91 11.26 1.65
N SER A 21 2.94 12.60 1.72
CA SER A 21 2.95 13.34 2.98
C SER A 21 1.69 13.11 3.83
N GLU A 22 0.49 13.12 3.22
CA GLU A 22 -0.81 12.92 3.89
C GLU A 22 -1.01 11.48 4.39
N THR A 23 -0.22 10.54 3.87
CA THR A 23 -0.40 9.11 4.09
C THR A 23 0.73 8.48 4.91
N ARG A 24 1.67 9.27 5.46
CA ARG A 24 2.75 8.82 6.35
C ARG A 24 2.27 8.10 7.60
N MET A 25 1.09 8.47 8.12
CA MET A 25 0.45 7.78 9.25
C MET A 25 -0.16 6.41 8.87
N GLN A 26 0.00 5.99 7.62
CA GLN A 26 -0.38 4.69 7.07
C GLN A 26 -1.78 4.24 7.50
N CYS A 27 -1.88 3.11 8.23
CA CYS A 27 -3.14 2.51 8.64
C CYS A 27 -3.97 3.42 9.56
N LYS A 28 -3.38 4.45 10.18
CA LYS A 28 -4.13 5.44 10.98
C LYS A 28 -4.75 6.53 10.09
N SER A 29 -4.27 6.71 8.86
CA SER A 29 -4.79 7.68 7.89
C SER A 29 -5.98 7.11 7.10
N ALA A 30 -7.11 7.81 7.12
CA ALA A 30 -8.26 7.48 6.27
C ALA A 30 -7.89 7.64 4.78
N ARG A 31 -7.11 8.68 4.46
CA ARG A 31 -6.58 8.96 3.12
C ARG A 31 -5.75 7.81 2.58
N TRP A 32 -4.89 7.22 3.40
CA TRP A 32 -4.06 6.06 3.00
C TRP A 32 -4.91 4.84 2.64
N ARG A 33 -6.00 4.58 3.39
CA ARG A 33 -6.92 3.47 3.08
C ARG A 33 -7.66 3.71 1.77
N GLU A 34 -8.11 4.94 1.55
CA GLU A 34 -8.82 5.34 0.34
C GLU A 34 -7.94 5.21 -0.91
N GLU A 35 -6.71 5.74 -0.86
CA GLU A 35 -5.77 5.68 -1.99
C GLU A 35 -5.35 4.23 -2.30
N ARG A 36 -5.10 3.39 -1.30
CA ARG A 36 -4.76 1.98 -1.53
C ARG A 36 -5.84 1.17 -2.23
N GLN A 37 -7.11 1.51 -2.07
CA GLN A 37 -8.20 0.84 -2.80
C GLN A 37 -8.17 1.14 -4.31
N LYS A 38 -7.53 2.25 -4.70
CA LYS A 38 -7.37 2.69 -6.09
C LYS A 38 -6.10 2.14 -6.75
N LEU A 39 -5.16 1.60 -5.96
CA LEU A 39 -3.82 1.23 -6.40
C LEU A 39 -3.58 -0.28 -6.36
N LEU A 40 -2.75 -0.78 -7.27
CA LEU A 40 -2.15 -2.10 -7.14
C LEU A 40 -0.90 -2.01 -6.26
N THR A 41 -1.02 -2.40 -4.99
CA THR A 41 0.10 -2.31 -4.03
C THR A 41 1.16 -3.40 -4.27
N ALA A 42 2.40 -3.12 -3.87
CA ALA A 42 3.53 -4.04 -3.98
C ALA A 42 3.24 -5.45 -3.41
N SER A 43 2.56 -5.52 -2.26
CA SER A 43 2.13 -6.78 -1.63
C SER A 43 1.21 -7.65 -2.50
N ASN A 44 0.52 -7.05 -3.47
CA ASN A 44 -0.36 -7.73 -4.41
C ASN A 44 0.28 -7.97 -5.79
N PHE A 45 1.35 -7.25 -6.11
CA PHE A 45 1.99 -7.28 -7.43
C PHE A 45 2.48 -8.70 -7.80
N GLY A 46 3.14 -9.39 -6.88
CA GLY A 46 3.59 -10.77 -7.11
C GLY A 46 2.44 -11.74 -7.42
N ALA A 47 1.26 -11.53 -6.84
CA ALA A 47 0.07 -12.33 -7.13
C ALA A 47 -0.55 -12.00 -8.49
N VAL A 48 -0.35 -10.78 -9.01
CA VAL A 48 -0.75 -10.39 -10.37
C VAL A 48 0.18 -11.02 -11.39
N CYS A 49 1.50 -10.85 -11.23
CA CYS A 49 2.49 -11.34 -12.19
C CYS A 49 2.45 -12.86 -12.36
N LYS A 50 2.09 -13.61 -11.31
CA LYS A 50 2.02 -15.08 -11.35
C LYS A 50 0.71 -15.62 -11.95
N LYS A 51 -0.24 -14.76 -12.33
CA LYS A 51 -1.51 -15.22 -12.89
C LYS A 51 -1.31 -15.72 -14.32
N LEU A 52 -1.85 -16.91 -14.56
CA LEU A 52 -1.93 -17.47 -15.89
C LEU A 52 -3.06 -16.79 -16.69
N PRO A 53 -2.91 -16.57 -18.00
CA PRO A 53 -3.93 -15.94 -18.84
C PRO A 53 -5.32 -16.59 -18.76
N GLN A 54 -5.35 -17.91 -18.57
CA GLN A 54 -6.58 -18.71 -18.45
C GLN A 54 -7.21 -18.68 -17.06
N THR A 55 -6.52 -18.15 -16.04
CA THR A 55 -7.06 -18.08 -14.68
C THR A 55 -7.94 -16.85 -14.51
N SER A 56 -9.19 -17.05 -14.11
CA SER A 56 -10.11 -15.92 -13.87
C SER A 56 -9.57 -14.94 -12.82
N CYS A 57 -9.55 -13.65 -13.17
CA CYS A 57 -9.18 -12.57 -12.27
C CYS A 57 -10.29 -12.16 -11.29
N LYS A 58 -11.53 -12.67 -11.47
CA LYS A 58 -12.73 -12.22 -10.72
C LYS A 58 -12.52 -12.26 -9.21
N LYS A 59 -12.14 -13.41 -8.64
CA LYS A 59 -11.91 -13.57 -7.19
C LYS A 59 -10.81 -12.65 -6.66
N PHE A 60 -9.78 -12.42 -7.47
CA PHE A 60 -8.65 -11.57 -7.09
C PHE A 60 -9.08 -10.10 -7.02
N VAL A 61 -9.80 -9.61 -8.03
CA VAL A 61 -10.34 -8.25 -8.04
C VAL A 61 -11.32 -8.04 -6.88
N THR A 62 -12.18 -9.02 -6.58
CA THR A 62 -13.06 -8.97 -5.40
C THR A 62 -12.26 -8.83 -4.11
N ARG A 63 -11.19 -9.61 -3.93
CA ARG A 63 -10.34 -9.54 -2.74
C ARG A 63 -9.60 -8.20 -2.60
N LEU A 64 -9.14 -7.63 -3.71
CA LEU A 64 -8.48 -6.31 -3.69
C LEU A 64 -9.45 -5.22 -3.23
N ARG A 65 -10.69 -5.22 -3.75
CA ARG A 65 -11.71 -4.21 -3.40
C ARG A 65 -12.25 -4.38 -1.97
N TYR A 66 -12.44 -5.60 -1.52
CA TYR A 66 -13.03 -5.92 -0.22
C TYR A 66 -11.99 -6.61 0.68
N SER A 67 -10.90 -5.90 0.93
CA SER A 67 -9.84 -6.38 1.82
C SER A 67 -10.44 -6.67 3.20
N GLN A 68 -10.32 -7.91 3.68
CA GLN A 68 -10.72 -8.28 5.03
C GLN A 68 -9.61 -7.92 6.02
N GLU A 69 -9.98 -7.48 7.22
CA GLU A 69 -9.03 -7.39 8.32
C GLU A 69 -8.59 -8.80 8.70
N ILE A 70 -7.28 -9.02 8.68
CA ILE A 70 -6.68 -10.29 9.10
C ILE A 70 -6.18 -10.06 10.53
N ASP A 71 -6.80 -10.75 11.48
CA ASP A 71 -6.29 -10.80 12.84
C ASP A 71 -5.44 -12.07 13.00
N ALA A 72 -4.14 -11.87 13.17
CA ALA A 72 -3.18 -12.95 13.39
C ALA A 72 -2.14 -12.51 14.44
N PRO A 73 -1.76 -13.38 15.38
CA PRO A 73 -0.77 -13.04 16.41
C PRO A 73 0.56 -12.53 15.85
N SER A 74 1.02 -13.08 14.73
CA SER A 74 2.23 -12.64 14.04
C SER A 74 2.12 -11.22 13.50
N LEU A 75 0.95 -10.83 12.96
CA LEU A 75 0.69 -9.47 12.49
C LEU A 75 0.59 -8.48 13.66
N LYS A 76 0.00 -8.90 14.78
CA LYS A 76 -0.03 -8.10 16.01
C LYS A 76 1.39 -7.83 16.52
N TYR A 77 2.20 -8.89 16.66
CA TYR A 77 3.59 -8.77 17.08
C TYR A 77 4.39 -7.81 16.18
N GLY A 78 4.26 -7.94 14.85
CA GLY A 78 4.92 -7.05 13.90
C GLY A 78 4.56 -5.57 14.14
N ARG A 79 3.27 -5.26 14.28
CA ARG A 79 2.80 -3.88 14.54
C ARG A 79 3.29 -3.31 15.87
N GLU A 80 3.39 -4.14 16.91
CA GLU A 80 3.79 -3.69 18.25
C GLU A 80 5.31 -3.49 18.36
N ASN A 81 6.12 -4.24 17.59
CA ASN A 81 7.59 -4.20 17.68
C ASN A 81 8.26 -3.38 16.57
N GLU A 82 7.52 -2.86 15.59
CA GLU A 82 8.07 -2.06 14.50
C GLU A 82 8.81 -0.82 15.01
N ALA A 83 8.27 -0.13 16.03
CA ALA A 83 8.92 1.04 16.62
C ALA A 83 10.28 0.69 17.25
N VAL A 84 10.36 -0.42 17.99
CA VAL A 84 11.60 -0.91 18.62
C VAL A 84 12.63 -1.25 17.55
N ALA A 85 12.22 -1.94 16.48
CA ALA A 85 13.11 -2.29 15.37
C ALA A 85 13.67 -1.05 14.66
N ILE A 86 12.88 0.02 14.52
CA ILE A 86 13.34 1.30 13.97
C ILE A 86 14.38 1.95 14.89
N GLU A 87 14.16 1.92 16.21
CA GLU A 87 15.12 2.47 17.19
C GLU A 87 16.46 1.71 17.16
N ASP A 88 16.42 0.38 17.08
CA ASP A 88 17.62 -0.47 16.99
C ASP A 88 18.43 -0.19 15.71
N LEU A 89 17.75 0.02 14.58
CA LEU A 89 18.41 0.37 13.33
C LEU A 89 19.00 1.78 13.37
N LYS A 90 18.31 2.74 14.01
CA LYS A 90 18.84 4.08 14.26
C LYS A 90 20.09 4.06 15.14
N ALA A 91 20.09 3.23 16.19
CA ALA A 91 21.26 3.02 17.04
C ALA A 91 22.44 2.39 16.28
N SER A 92 22.16 1.64 15.21
CA SER A 92 23.17 1.08 14.30
C SER A 92 23.74 2.10 13.30
N GLY A 93 23.31 3.36 13.35
CA GLY A 93 23.78 4.46 12.51
C GLY A 93 23.02 4.64 11.20
N MET A 94 21.85 4.00 11.03
CA MET A 94 20.98 4.23 9.88
C MET A 94 20.00 5.36 10.15
N ASP A 95 19.88 6.30 9.21
CA ASP A 95 18.80 7.29 9.25
C ASP A 95 17.51 6.68 8.69
N ILE A 96 16.43 6.77 9.47
CA ILE A 96 15.13 6.18 9.13
C ILE A 96 14.04 7.21 9.34
N THR A 97 13.33 7.50 8.26
CA THR A 97 12.18 8.40 8.22
C THR A 97 10.91 7.63 7.86
N GLU A 98 9.80 8.03 8.47
CA GLU A 98 8.48 7.52 8.08
C GLU A 98 8.13 7.96 6.66
N CYS A 99 7.42 7.10 5.92
CA CYS A 99 6.97 7.38 4.57
C CYS A 99 5.50 6.93 4.37
N GLY A 100 4.83 7.62 3.45
CA GLY A 100 3.50 7.29 2.99
C GLY A 100 3.50 6.39 1.75
N LEU A 101 2.49 6.58 0.90
CA LEU A 101 2.38 5.87 -0.37
C LEU A 101 3.22 6.56 -1.45
N PHE A 102 4.09 5.79 -2.09
CA PHE A 102 4.72 6.17 -3.35
C PHE A 102 3.87 5.65 -4.52
N ILE A 103 3.64 6.51 -5.51
CA ILE A 103 2.85 6.21 -6.72
C ILE A 103 3.77 6.41 -7.92
N ASP A 104 3.70 5.47 -8.87
CA ASP A 104 4.43 5.43 -10.15
C ASP A 104 3.43 5.44 -11.31
#